data_AF-Q27PN8-F1
#
_entry.id   AF-Q27PN8-F1
#
_cell.length_a   1.000
_cell.length_b   1.000
_cell.length_c   1.000
_cell.angle_alpha   90.00
_cell.angle_beta   90.00
_cell.angle_gamma   90.00
#
_symmetry.space_group_name_H-M   'P 1'
#
loop_
_entity.id
_entity.type
_entity.pdbx_description
1 polymer ?
#
loop_
_entity_poly.entity_id
_entity_poly.type
_entity_poly.pdbx_seq_one_letter_code
_entity_poly.pdbx_strand_id
1 'polypeptide(L)' 'MMMYIVFILSTIFVVSFVSFSSKPSPIYGGFSLIVAGGVGCGIVLSFGGSFLGLMVFLIYLGG' A
#
# COMPACT_ATOMS: atom_id res chain seq x y z
N MET A 1 -21.30 -6.42 -0.34
CA MET A 1 -19.88 -6.51 -0.78
C MET A 1 -19.05 -5.25 -0.47
N MET A 2 -19.63 -4.04 -0.39
CA MET A 2 -18.88 -2.79 -0.16
C MET A 2 -18.26 -2.64 1.25
N MET A 3 -18.88 -3.21 2.29
CA MET A 3 -18.45 -3.03 3.69
C MET A 3 -17.09 -3.65 4.03
N TYR A 4 -16.60 -4.59 3.21
CA TYR A 4 -15.34 -5.29 3.46
C TYR A 4 -14.18 -4.77 2.59
N ILE A 5 -14.39 -3.74 1.78
CA ILE A 5 -13.34 -3.21 0.90
C ILE A 5 -12.10 -2.83 1.70
N VAL A 6 -12.25 -2.03 2.76
CA VAL A 6 -11.12 -1.61 3.60
C VAL A 6 -10.42 -2.82 4.26
N PHE A 7 -11.18 -3.83 4.66
CA PHE A 7 -10.64 -5.07 5.24
C PHE A 7 -9.86 -5.90 4.21
N ILE A 8 -10.33 -5.97 2.97
CA ILE A 8 -9.60 -6.65 1.88
C ILE A 8 -8.33 -5.86 1.54
N LEU A 9 -8.39 -4.54 1.44
CA LEU A 9 -7.21 -3.71 1.21
C LEU A 9 -6.18 -3.86 2.34
N SER A 10 -6.60 -3.93 3.61
CA SER A 10 -5.66 -4.09 4.72
C SER A 10 -4.99 -5.47 4.74
N THR A 11 -5.69 -6.54 4.35
CA THR A 11 -5.05 -7.86 4.20
C THR A 11 -4.02 -7.89 3.08
N ILE A 12 -4.29 -7.27 1.92
CA ILE A 12 -3.34 -7.13 0.81
C ILE A 12 -2.11 -6.31 1.26
N PHE A 13 -2.33 -5.25 2.04
CA PHE A 13 -1.25 -4.43 2.59
C PHE A 13 -0.32 -5.27 3.46
N VAL A 14 -0.86 -6.08 4.38
CA VAL A 14 -0.07 -6.97 5.25
C VAL A 14 0.73 -7.98 4.43
N VAL A 15 0.12 -8.64 3.44
CA VAL A 15 0.80 -9.61 2.57
C VAL A 15 1.97 -8.96 1.80
N SER A 16 1.80 -7.71 1.38
CA SER A 16 2.85 -6.93 0.70
C SER A 16 4.06 -6.69 1.63
N PHE A 17 3.82 -6.33 2.90
CA PHE A 17 4.90 -6.15 3.89
C PHE A 17 5.57 -7.46 4.30
N VAL A 18 4.83 -8.57 4.36
CA VAL A 18 5.43 -9.90 4.59
C VAL A 18 6.39 -10.26 3.45
N SER A 19 6.02 -9.93 2.21
CA SER A 19 6.85 -10.14 1.02
C SER A 19 8.09 -9.25 0.98
N PHE A 20 8.01 -8.03 1.52
CA PHE A 20 9.16 -7.15 1.72
C PHE A 20 10.10 -7.71 2.81
N SER A 21 9.53 -8.16 3.93
CA SER A 21 10.27 -8.64 5.10
C SER A 21 11.06 -9.93 4.84
N SER A 22 10.59 -10.78 3.93
CA SER A 22 11.23 -12.04 3.54
C SER A 22 12.53 -11.87 2.75
N LYS A 23 12.96 -10.63 2.47
CA LYS A 23 14.25 -10.28 1.83
C LYS A 23 14.59 -11.10 0.57
N PRO A 24 13.69 -11.22 -0.43
CA PRO A 24 13.97 -11.97 -1.65
C PRO A 24 15.07 -11.32 -2.51
N SER A 25 15.15 -9.99 -2.53
CA SER A 25 16.22 -9.13 -3.09
C SER A 25 15.72 -7.68 -3.18
N PRO A 26 16.61 -6.67 -3.31
CA PRO A 26 16.22 -5.26 -3.29
C PRO A 26 15.21 -4.87 -4.39
N ILE A 27 15.29 -5.51 -5.57
CA ILE A 27 14.41 -5.23 -6.71
C ILE A 27 12.97 -5.67 -6.41
N TYR A 28 12.79 -6.89 -5.92
CA TYR A 28 11.48 -7.41 -5.53
C TYR A 28 10.95 -6.73 -4.25
N GLY A 29 11.86 -6.33 -3.36
CA GLY A 29 11.53 -5.49 -2.20
C GLY A 29 10.93 -4.15 -2.63
N GLY A 30 11.57 -3.44 -3.56
CA GLY A 30 11.05 -2.20 -4.14
C GLY A 30 9.69 -2.38 -4.81
N PHE A 31 9.52 -3.45 -5.59
CA PHE A 31 8.23 -3.77 -6.21
C PHE A 31 7.12 -4.01 -5.17
N SER A 32 7.42 -4.76 -4.10
CA SER A 32 6.45 -4.99 -3.02
C SER A 32 6.08 -3.71 -2.24
N LEU A 33 7.02 -2.77 -2.09
CA LEU A 33 6.78 -1.46 -1.45
C LEU A 33 5.90 -0.57 -2.34
N ILE A 34 6.09 -0.60 -3.66
CA ILE A 34 5.24 0.11 -4.63
C ILE A 34 3.79 -0.40 -4.52
N VAL A 35 3.60 -1.71 -4.50
CA VAL A 35 2.27 -2.33 -4.31
C VAL A 35 1.67 -1.95 -2.96
N ALA A 36 2.46 -2.04 -1.87
CA ALA A 36 2.01 -1.66 -0.53
C ALA A 36 1.59 -0.18 -0.45
N GLY A 37 2.35 0.74 -1.07
CA GLY A 37 2.04 2.16 -1.11
C GLY A 37 0.77 2.49 -1.89
N GLY A 38 0.54 1.82 -3.03
CA GLY A 38 -0.70 1.95 -3.80
C GLY A 38 -1.94 1.47 -3.02
N VAL A 39 -1.83 0.30 -2.38
CA VAL A 39 -2.90 -0.26 -1.55
C VAL A 39 -3.15 0.60 -0.31
N GLY A 40 -2.09 1.11 0.34
CA GLY A 40 -2.19 2.04 1.46
C GLY A 40 -2.90 3.34 1.09
N CYS A 41 -2.61 3.91 -0.09
CA CYS A 41 -3.32 5.08 -0.61
C CYS A 41 -4.81 4.79 -0.80
N GLY A 42 -5.17 3.63 -1.35
CA GLY A 42 -6.57 3.19 -1.49
C GLY A 42 -7.34 3.10 -0.16
N ILE A 43 -6.66 2.69 0.92
CA ILE A 43 -7.24 2.68 2.27
C ILE A 43 -7.54 4.10 2.73
N VAL A 44 -6.56 5.02 2.63
CA VAL A 44 -6.70 6.41 3.07
C VAL A 44 -7.77 7.15 2.26
N LEU A 45 -7.87 6.89 0.95
CA LEU A 45 -8.92 7.40 0.07
C LEU A 45 -10.31 6.92 0.51
N SER A 46 -10.43 5.67 0.96
CA SER A 46 -11.70 5.10 1.43
C SER A 46 -12.23 5.78 2.70
N PHE A 47 -11.36 6.42 3.48
CA PHE A 47 -11.72 7.22 4.65
C PHE A 47 -11.89 8.72 4.36
N GLY A 48 -11.89 9.13 3.08
CA GLY A 48 -12.03 10.53 2.67
C GLY A 48 -10.74 11.36 2.73
N GLY A 49 -9.59 10.73 3.03
CA GLY A 49 -8.29 11.37 3.15
C GLY A 49 -7.57 11.61 1.81
N SER A 50 -8.25 12.09 0.77
CA SER A 50 -7.70 12.13 -0.59
C SER A 50 -6.38 12.88 -0.72
N PHE A 51 -6.21 14.00 0.00
CA PHE A 51 -4.97 14.77 -0.01
C PHE A 51 -3.81 14.00 0.67
N LEU A 52 -4.07 13.38 1.82
CA LEU A 52 -3.06 12.57 2.52
C LEU A 52 -2.67 11.33 1.71
N GLY A 53 -3.62 10.66 1.05
CA GLY A 53 -3.34 9.49 0.22
C GLY A 53 -2.39 9.82 -0.95
N LEU A 54 -2.65 10.94 -1.64
CA LEU A 54 -1.80 11.41 -2.75
C LEU A 54 -0.41 11.84 -2.27
N MET A 55 -0.30 12.49 -1.11
CA MET A 55 0.99 12.86 -0.53
C MET A 55 1.84 11.63 -0.18
N VAL A 56 1.25 10.60 0.43
CA VAL A 56 1.94 9.34 0.71
C VAL A 56 2.40 8.69 -0.59
N PHE A 57 1.57 8.65 -1.62
CA PHE A 57 1.95 8.06 -2.91
C PHE A 57 3.13 8.80 -3.57
N LEU A 58 3.08 10.13 -3.63
CA LEU A 58 4.11 10.94 -4.29
C LEU A 58 5.44 10.94 -3.53
N ILE A 59 5.41 11.03 -2.20
CA ILE A 59 6.64 11.09 -1.39
C ILE A 59 7.26 9.69 -1.23
N TYR A 60 6.43 8.64 -1.12
CA TYR A 60 6.92 7.28 -0.89
C TYR A 60 7.33 6.55 -2.16
N LEU A 61 6.65 6.77 -3.30
CA LEU A 61 7.01 6.12 -4.57
C LEU A 61 7.77 7.04 -5.54
N GLY A 62 7.65 8.36 -5.42
CA GLY A 62 8.27 9.31 -6.36
C GLY A 62 9.66 9.81 -5.95
N GLY A 63 10.16 9.38 -4.77
CA GLY A 63 11.48 9.72 -4.23
C GLY A 63 12.60 8.81 -4.70
#